data_AF-A0A9J7XQI9-F1
#
_entry.id   AF-A0A9J7XQI9-F1
#
_cell.length_a   1.000
_cell.length_b   1.000
_cell.length_c   1.000
_cell.angle_alpha   90.00
_cell.angle_beta   90.00
_cell.angle_gamma   90.00
#
_symmetry.space_group_name_H-M   'P 1'
#
loop_
_entity.id
_entity.type
_entity.pdbx_description
1 polymer ?
#
loop_
_entity_poly.entity_id
_entity_poly.type
_entity_poly.pdbx_seq_one_letter_code
_entity_poly.pdbx_strand_id
1 'polypeptide(L)'
;MVSQFGSPGYTITGKTADLTVVQKTIIDTLHKEGKPQTFIAKEAGCSQSAVSKHVNRKLSGRKKCGRKRCTANRENHSLMRIVKQNRFKNLSELHKEWTEAGVKASRATTHRHVKEFGYSCRIPLDKPLLNHRQRQSCLTWRREEFNAIQVYLYSAFYDTNHCKGTLQKIKFLQYLVVAYQ
;
A
#
# COMPACT_ATOMS: atom_id res chain seq x y z
N MET A 1 59.64 4.29 16.94
CA MET A 1 59.15 5.12 15.82
C MET A 1 57.66 4.89 15.72
N VAL A 2 56.86 5.86 16.17
CA VAL A 2 55.39 5.77 16.18
C VAL A 2 54.91 6.14 14.77
N SER A 3 54.39 5.15 14.05
CA SER A 3 53.81 5.35 12.71
C SER A 3 52.52 6.15 12.85
N GLN A 4 52.54 7.35 12.29
CA GLN A 4 51.36 8.21 12.18
C GLN A 4 50.40 7.56 11.16
N PHE A 5 49.28 7.04 11.64
CA PHE A 5 48.17 6.67 10.78
C PHE A 5 47.61 7.94 10.13
N GLY A 6 47.63 7.98 8.80
CA GLY A 6 47.19 9.11 8.00
C GLY A 6 45.75 9.51 8.34
N SER A 7 45.53 10.82 8.52
CA SER A 7 44.21 11.41 8.69
C SER A 7 43.29 11.01 7.53
N PRO A 8 42.09 10.46 7.81
CA PRO A 8 41.09 10.28 6.77
C PRO A 8 40.70 11.67 6.26
N GLY A 9 40.99 11.93 4.98
CA GLY A 9 40.55 13.15 4.32
C GLY A 9 39.04 13.31 4.49
N TYR A 10 38.64 14.36 5.23
CA TYR A 10 37.24 14.62 5.47
C TYR A 10 36.58 15.03 4.15
N THR A 11 35.64 14.21 3.68
CA THR A 11 34.82 14.55 2.53
C THR A 11 33.94 15.73 2.96
N ILE A 12 34.17 16.91 2.39
CA ILE A 12 33.34 18.10 2.62
C ILE A 12 31.96 17.78 2.03
N THR A 13 31.09 17.19 2.84
CA THR A 13 29.69 16.99 2.50
C THR A 13 29.07 18.36 2.30
N GLY A 14 28.41 18.56 1.15
CA GLY A 14 27.74 19.82 0.84
C GLY A 14 26.80 20.23 1.98
N LYS A 15 26.61 21.55 2.15
CA LYS A 15 25.90 22.24 3.25
C LYS A 15 24.48 21.69 3.60
N THR A 16 23.95 20.74 2.83
CA THR A 16 22.56 20.28 2.83
C THR A 16 22.40 18.77 3.11
N ALA A 17 23.49 18.01 3.25
CA ALA A 17 23.39 16.58 3.54
C ALA A 17 22.97 16.34 5.00
N ASP A 18 22.06 15.37 5.20
CA ASP A 18 21.71 14.91 6.54
C ASP A 18 22.91 14.18 7.16
N LEU A 19 23.15 14.35 8.49
CA LEU A 19 24.24 13.68 9.21
C LEU A 19 24.18 12.16 8.99
N THR A 20 25.33 11.55 8.68
CA THR A 20 25.42 10.10 8.52
C THR A 20 25.23 9.39 9.86
N VAL A 21 24.90 8.10 9.81
CA VAL A 21 24.71 7.28 11.03
C VAL A 21 25.99 7.28 11.88
N VAL A 22 27.16 7.16 11.25
CA VAL A 22 28.48 7.18 11.91
C VAL A 22 28.74 8.50 12.62
N GLN A 23 28.44 9.63 11.96
CA GLN A 23 28.59 10.95 12.57
C GLN A 23 27.67 11.13 13.77
N LYS A 24 26.42 10.68 13.68
CA LYS A 24 25.47 10.74 14.80
C LYS A 24 25.97 9.93 15.99
N THR A 25 26.50 8.73 15.76
CA THR A 25 27.04 7.91 16.86
C THR A 25 28.24 8.56 17.53
N ILE A 26 29.17 9.16 16.78
CA ILE A 26 30.34 9.88 17.32
C ILE A 26 29.88 11.10 18.13
N ILE A 27 28.88 11.82 17.64
CA ILE A 27 28.30 12.96 18.35
C ILE A 27 27.67 12.51 19.67
N ASP A 28 26.87 11.43 19.65
CA ASP A 28 26.15 10.94 20.82
C ASP A 28 27.11 10.39 21.90
N THR A 29 28.19 9.71 21.53
CA THR A 29 29.20 9.23 22.49
C THR A 29 29.99 10.38 23.11
N LEU A 30 30.57 11.26 22.29
CA LEU A 30 31.41 12.36 22.80
C LEU A 30 30.59 13.41 23.57
N HIS A 31 29.31 13.58 23.24
CA HIS A 31 28.41 14.44 24.00
C HIS A 31 28.11 13.85 25.39
N LYS A 32 27.93 12.53 25.51
CA LYS A 32 27.75 11.86 26.81
C LYS A 32 29.02 11.95 27.68
N GLU A 33 30.20 11.98 27.07
CA GLU A 33 31.48 12.21 27.75
C GLU A 33 31.69 13.67 28.20
N GLY A 34 30.78 14.60 27.87
CA GLY A 34 30.89 16.00 28.27
C GLY A 34 31.93 16.81 27.47
N LYS A 35 32.37 16.32 26.31
CA LYS A 35 33.35 17.05 25.47
C LYS A 35 32.73 18.33 24.89
N PRO A 36 33.53 19.40 24.67
CA PRO A 36 33.02 20.62 24.07
C PRO A 36 32.59 20.40 22.61
N GLN A 37 31.49 21.03 22.19
CA GLN A 37 30.90 20.81 20.85
C GLN A 37 31.86 21.12 19.69
N THR A 38 32.81 22.03 19.87
CA THR A 38 33.84 22.36 18.87
C THR A 38 34.80 21.19 18.63
N PHE A 39 35.11 20.41 19.66
CA PHE A 39 35.90 19.19 19.56
C PHE A 39 35.10 18.09 18.84
N ILE A 40 33.85 17.90 19.26
CA ILE A 40 32.93 16.92 18.65
C ILE A 40 32.76 17.17 17.14
N ALA A 41 32.62 18.44 16.75
CA ALA A 41 32.48 18.83 15.35
C ALA A 41 33.70 18.45 14.50
N LYS A 42 34.91 18.67 15.03
CA LYS A 42 36.17 18.28 14.35
C LYS A 42 36.27 16.77 14.21
N GLU A 43 36.00 16.03 15.29
CA GLU A 43 36.10 14.57 15.32
C GLU A 43 35.06 13.90 14.41
N ALA A 44 33.82 14.38 14.42
CA ALA A 44 32.75 13.89 13.55
C ALA A 44 32.85 14.42 12.11
N GLY A 45 33.78 15.32 11.80
CA GLY A 45 33.93 15.93 10.47
C GLY A 45 32.69 16.70 10.02
N CYS A 46 32.03 17.44 10.92
CA CYS A 46 30.80 18.19 10.63
C CYS A 46 30.85 19.61 11.23
N SER A 47 29.89 20.48 10.87
CA SER A 47 29.84 21.83 11.46
C SER A 47 29.37 21.79 12.92
N GLN A 48 29.88 22.69 13.77
CA GLN A 48 29.42 22.82 15.16
C GLN A 48 27.90 23.07 15.25
N SER A 49 27.33 23.79 14.28
CA SER A 49 25.89 24.01 14.19
C SER A 49 25.09 22.70 13.97
N ALA A 50 25.66 21.73 13.27
CA ALA A 50 25.04 20.43 13.02
C ALA A 50 25.03 19.59 14.30
N VAL A 51 26.14 19.60 15.07
CA VAL A 51 26.24 18.97 16.39
C VAL A 51 25.20 19.55 17.34
N SER A 52 25.13 20.88 17.46
CA SER A 52 24.17 21.55 18.33
C SER A 52 22.72 21.24 17.94
N LYS A 53 22.40 21.25 16.63
CA LYS A 53 21.08 20.85 16.14
C LYS A 53 20.76 19.39 16.43
N HIS A 54 21.72 18.47 16.35
CA HIS A 54 21.47 17.04 16.62
C HIS A 54 21.18 16.81 18.10
N VAL A 55 22.03 17.35 18.98
CA VAL A 55 21.90 17.22 20.45
C VAL A 55 20.61 17.83 20.97
N ASN A 56 20.28 19.05 20.52
CA ASN A 56 19.14 19.80 21.07
C ASN A 56 17.81 19.55 20.35
N ARG A 57 17.81 18.86 19.19
CA ARG A 57 16.57 18.60 18.44
C ARG A 57 15.79 17.47 19.09
N LYS A 58 14.53 17.74 19.43
CA LYS A 58 13.57 16.70 19.79
C LYS A 58 13.43 15.69 18.65
N LEU A 59 13.41 14.39 18.97
CA LEU A 59 13.29 13.27 18.01
C LEU A 59 12.01 13.32 17.15
N SER A 60 11.07 14.21 17.44
CA SER A 60 9.90 14.51 16.63
C SER A 60 10.28 15.29 15.36
N GLY A 61 11.01 14.64 14.44
CA GLY A 61 11.29 15.19 13.12
C GLY A 61 10.00 15.30 12.30
N ARG A 62 9.67 16.49 11.81
CA ARG A 62 8.60 16.65 10.82
C ARG A 62 9.03 15.96 9.53
N LYS A 63 8.21 15.03 9.02
CA LYS A 63 8.43 14.44 7.69
C LYS A 63 8.53 15.56 6.65
N LYS A 64 9.50 15.46 5.75
CA LYS A 64 9.63 16.41 4.62
C LYS A 64 8.29 16.44 3.88
N CYS A 65 7.63 17.59 3.89
CA CYS A 65 6.41 17.77 3.11
C CYS A 65 6.83 18.13 1.69
N GLY A 66 6.38 17.34 0.72
CA GLY A 66 6.53 17.66 -0.69
C GLY A 66 5.62 18.83 -1.10
N ARG A 67 5.70 19.20 -2.37
CA ARG A 67 4.76 20.16 -2.98
C ARG A 67 3.33 19.64 -2.85
N LYS A 68 2.38 20.53 -2.57
CA LYS A 68 0.95 20.20 -2.57
C LYS A 68 0.53 19.67 -3.94
N ARG A 69 -0.37 18.69 -3.96
CA ARG A 69 -0.97 18.18 -5.21
C ARG A 69 -1.76 19.29 -5.92
N CYS A 70 -1.82 19.22 -7.24
CA CYS A 70 -2.65 20.13 -8.04
C CYS A 70 -4.15 19.83 -7.90
N THR A 71 -4.49 18.59 -7.53
CA THR A 71 -5.88 18.12 -7.42
C THR A 71 -6.37 18.09 -5.98
N ALA A 72 -7.64 18.42 -5.80
CA ALA A 72 -8.36 18.31 -4.54
C ALA A 72 -9.06 16.93 -4.41
N ASN A 73 -9.39 16.52 -3.18
CA ASN A 73 -10.08 15.25 -2.95
C ASN A 73 -11.43 15.16 -3.67
N ARG A 74 -12.18 16.27 -3.78
CA ARG A 74 -13.46 16.31 -4.50
C ARG A 74 -13.29 15.99 -5.99
N GLU A 75 -12.23 16.49 -6.61
CA GLU A 75 -11.88 16.25 -8.01
C GLU A 75 -11.43 14.80 -8.23
N ASN A 76 -10.72 14.23 -7.26
CA ASN A 76 -10.36 12.81 -7.28
C ASN A 76 -11.61 11.92 -7.20
N HIS A 77 -12.60 12.30 -6.39
CA HIS A 77 -13.88 11.60 -6.31
C HIS A 77 -14.72 11.75 -7.59
N SER A 78 -14.66 12.88 -8.30
CA SER A 78 -15.33 13.00 -9.60
C SER A 78 -14.73 12.05 -10.63
N LEU A 79 -13.39 11.95 -10.71
CA LEU A 79 -12.71 10.97 -11.56
C LEU A 79 -13.11 9.53 -11.21
N MET A 80 -13.15 9.20 -9.92
CA MET A 80 -13.56 7.86 -9.48
C MET A 80 -15.00 7.52 -9.89
N ARG A 81 -15.93 8.50 -9.87
CA ARG A 81 -17.30 8.29 -10.36
C ARG A 81 -17.33 7.99 -11.87
N ILE A 82 -16.57 8.76 -12.66
CA ILE A 82 -16.47 8.56 -14.12
C ILE A 82 -15.95 7.15 -14.44
N VAL A 83 -14.87 6.73 -13.78
CA VAL A 83 -14.28 5.39 -13.97
C VAL A 83 -15.25 4.26 -13.58
N LYS A 84 -16.07 4.46 -12.53
CA LYS A 84 -17.06 3.46 -12.09
C LYS A 84 -18.24 3.34 -13.05
N GLN A 85 -18.63 4.42 -13.72
CA GLN A 85 -19.74 4.39 -14.68
C GLN A 85 -19.42 3.52 -15.90
N ASN A 86 -18.19 3.59 -16.41
CA ASN A 86 -17.77 2.74 -17.52
C ASN A 86 -16.30 2.34 -17.39
N ARG A 87 -16.07 1.06 -17.07
CA ARG A 87 -14.73 0.50 -16.81
C ARG A 87 -13.94 0.23 -18.09
N PHE A 88 -14.55 0.33 -19.27
CA PHE A 88 -13.92 0.08 -20.57
C PHE A 88 -13.46 1.35 -21.30
N LYS A 89 -13.73 2.54 -20.74
CA LYS A 89 -13.30 3.81 -21.34
C LYS A 89 -11.79 3.91 -21.41
N ASN A 90 -11.29 4.52 -22.47
CA ASN A 90 -9.87 4.75 -22.63
C ASN A 90 -9.42 5.94 -21.73
N LEU A 91 -8.12 6.05 -21.48
CA LEU A 91 -7.57 7.11 -20.63
C LEU A 91 -7.81 8.52 -21.19
N SER A 92 -7.84 8.68 -22.51
CA SER A 92 -8.09 9.98 -23.17
C SER A 92 -9.53 10.43 -23.01
N GLU A 93 -10.50 9.52 -23.10
CA GLU A 93 -11.92 9.76 -22.83
C GLU A 93 -12.13 10.12 -21.37
N LEU A 94 -11.53 9.35 -20.45
CA LEU A 94 -11.56 9.66 -19.03
C LEU A 94 -10.98 11.05 -18.73
N HIS A 95 -9.86 11.40 -19.37
CA HIS A 95 -9.25 12.73 -19.23
C HIS A 95 -10.14 13.84 -19.79
N LYS A 96 -10.76 13.63 -20.95
CA LYS A 96 -11.69 14.57 -21.57
C LYS A 96 -12.90 14.81 -20.67
N GLU A 97 -13.57 13.76 -20.20
CA GLU A 97 -14.73 13.87 -19.31
C GLU A 97 -14.38 14.50 -17.96
N TRP A 98 -13.18 14.23 -17.44
CA TRP A 98 -12.73 14.85 -16.19
C TRP A 98 -12.40 16.34 -16.37
N THR A 99 -11.94 16.72 -17.55
CA THR A 99 -11.74 18.13 -17.93
C THR A 99 -13.07 18.85 -18.14
N GLU A 100 -14.05 18.18 -18.78
CA GLU A 100 -15.43 18.67 -18.92
C GLU A 100 -16.12 18.84 -17.55
N ALA A 101 -15.79 18.01 -16.57
CA ALA A 101 -16.19 18.17 -15.18
C ALA A 101 -15.50 19.36 -14.45
N GLY A 102 -14.68 20.14 -15.16
CA GLY A 102 -14.06 21.38 -14.68
C GLY A 102 -12.66 21.23 -14.07
N VAL A 103 -12.06 20.04 -14.10
CA VAL A 103 -10.75 19.79 -13.47
C VAL A 103 -9.62 20.07 -14.44
N LYS A 104 -8.78 21.06 -14.12
CA LYS A 104 -7.58 21.41 -14.91
C LYS A 104 -6.41 20.50 -14.54
N ALA A 105 -6.41 19.27 -15.07
CA ALA A 105 -5.36 18.29 -14.85
C ALA A 105 -4.79 17.77 -16.17
N SER A 106 -3.52 17.32 -16.12
CA SER A 106 -2.88 16.69 -17.27
C SER A 106 -3.34 15.24 -17.46
N ARG A 107 -3.18 14.69 -18.67
CA ARG A 107 -3.44 13.28 -18.96
C ARG A 107 -2.60 12.34 -18.07
N ALA A 108 -1.34 12.70 -17.83
CA ALA A 108 -0.45 11.94 -16.95
C ALA A 108 -0.92 11.93 -15.50
N THR A 109 -1.48 13.05 -15.02
CA THR A 109 -2.09 13.16 -13.69
C THR A 109 -3.32 12.25 -13.58
N THR A 110 -4.17 12.23 -14.61
CA THR A 110 -5.33 11.35 -14.70
C THR A 110 -4.91 9.88 -14.57
N HIS A 111 -3.90 9.45 -15.35
CA HIS A 111 -3.38 8.09 -15.29
C HIS A 111 -2.85 7.71 -13.90
N ARG A 112 -2.06 8.61 -13.27
CA ARG A 112 -1.53 8.38 -11.92
C ARG A 112 -2.66 8.17 -10.91
N HIS A 113 -3.71 8.98 -10.96
CA HIS A 113 -4.84 8.83 -10.05
C HIS A 113 -5.64 7.54 -10.30
N VAL A 114 -5.92 7.21 -11.56
CA VAL A 114 -6.58 5.93 -11.91
C VAL A 114 -5.78 4.74 -11.33
N LYS A 115 -4.45 4.79 -11.43
CA LYS A 115 -3.55 3.79 -10.85
C LYS A 115 -3.52 3.83 -9.31
N GLU A 116 -3.49 5.01 -8.69
CA GLU A 116 -3.56 5.18 -7.21
C GLU A 116 -4.87 4.61 -6.64
N PHE A 117 -5.98 4.70 -7.38
CA PHE A 117 -7.27 4.08 -7.02
C PHE A 117 -7.28 2.56 -7.19
N GLY A 118 -6.22 1.96 -7.75
CA GLY A 118 -6.12 0.52 -7.99
C GLY A 118 -6.76 0.04 -9.29
N TYR A 119 -7.14 0.95 -10.20
CA TYR A 119 -7.59 0.54 -11.52
C TYR A 119 -6.39 0.29 -12.44
N SER A 120 -6.45 -0.84 -13.13
CA SER A 120 -5.47 -1.22 -14.14
C SER A 120 -6.19 -1.68 -15.40
N CYS A 121 -5.48 -1.61 -16.53
CA CYS A 121 -5.91 -2.28 -17.74
C CYS A 121 -5.90 -3.80 -17.50
N ARG A 122 -7.07 -4.44 -17.59
CA ARG A 122 -7.22 -5.89 -17.58
C ARG A 122 -7.95 -6.32 -18.84
N ILE A 123 -7.34 -7.24 -19.57
CA ILE A 123 -8.01 -7.89 -20.70
C ILE A 123 -9.04 -8.87 -20.10
N PRO A 124 -10.34 -8.72 -20.41
CA PRO A 124 -11.33 -9.67 -19.95
C PRO A 124 -11.07 -11.04 -20.58
N LEU A 125 -11.37 -12.11 -19.84
CA LEU A 125 -11.34 -13.46 -20.40
C LEU A 125 -12.45 -13.58 -21.44
N ASP A 126 -12.10 -14.08 -22.63
CA ASP A 126 -13.08 -14.37 -23.66
C ASP A 126 -14.01 -15.49 -23.18
N LYS A 127 -15.31 -15.25 -23.28
CA LYS A 127 -16.35 -16.18 -22.84
C LYS A 127 -17.38 -16.30 -23.94
N PRO A 128 -17.85 -17.52 -24.24
CA PRO A 128 -18.91 -17.69 -25.22
C PRO A 128 -20.14 -16.89 -24.79
N LEU A 129 -20.72 -16.17 -25.76
CA LEU A 129 -21.93 -15.38 -25.54
C LEU A 129 -23.12 -16.32 -25.34
N LEU A 130 -23.49 -16.57 -24.09
CA LEU A 130 -24.66 -17.36 -23.76
C LEU A 130 -25.95 -16.56 -23.95
N ASN A 131 -26.92 -17.16 -24.63
CA ASN A 131 -28.27 -16.64 -24.72
C ASN A 131 -29.01 -16.76 -23.37
N HIS A 132 -30.17 -16.09 -23.24
CA HIS A 132 -30.91 -16.06 -21.97
C HIS A 132 -31.29 -17.46 -21.48
N ARG A 133 -31.78 -18.34 -22.37
CA ARG A 133 -32.20 -19.70 -22.03
C ARG A 133 -31.03 -20.53 -21.51
N GLN A 134 -29.88 -20.48 -22.19
CA GLN A 134 -28.66 -21.17 -21.79
C GLN A 134 -28.18 -20.69 -20.41
N ARG A 135 -28.23 -19.39 -20.12
CA ARG A 135 -27.88 -18.86 -18.79
C ARG A 135 -28.79 -19.42 -17.71
N GLN A 136 -30.11 -19.45 -17.95
CA GLN A 136 -31.06 -20.02 -16.99
C GLN A 136 -30.80 -21.51 -16.77
N SER A 137 -30.61 -22.30 -17.84
CA SER A 137 -30.28 -23.72 -17.72
C SER A 137 -28.98 -23.98 -16.97
N CYS A 138 -27.92 -23.19 -17.20
CA CYS A 138 -26.68 -23.31 -16.44
C CYS A 138 -26.85 -22.93 -14.96
N LEU A 139 -27.73 -21.97 -14.65
CA LEU A 139 -28.01 -21.55 -13.27
C LEU A 139 -28.84 -22.60 -12.52
N THR A 140 -29.86 -23.18 -13.16
CA THR A 140 -30.68 -24.24 -12.55
C THR A 140 -29.85 -25.49 -12.33
N TRP A 141 -29.08 -25.93 -13.33
CA TRP A 141 -28.18 -27.07 -13.20
C TRP A 141 -27.15 -26.86 -12.07
N ARG A 142 -26.51 -25.69 -11.98
CA ARG A 142 -25.58 -25.40 -10.87
C ARG A 142 -26.26 -25.48 -9.50
N ARG A 143 -27.50 -24.99 -9.38
CA ARG A 143 -28.26 -25.05 -8.12
C ARG A 143 -28.60 -26.50 -7.76
N GLU A 144 -29.05 -27.29 -8.74
CA GLU A 144 -29.36 -28.71 -8.57
C GLU A 144 -28.12 -29.52 -8.17
N GLU A 145 -26.98 -29.32 -8.84
CA GLU A 145 -25.70 -29.96 -8.50
C GLU A 145 -25.20 -29.57 -7.11
N PHE A 146 -25.26 -28.27 -6.75
CA PHE A 146 -24.87 -27.83 -5.42
C PHE A 146 -25.77 -28.43 -4.33
N ASN A 147 -27.08 -28.49 -4.57
CA ASN A 147 -28.03 -29.14 -3.68
C ASN A 147 -27.78 -30.66 -3.59
N ALA A 148 -27.47 -31.32 -4.70
CA ALA A 148 -27.17 -32.75 -4.73
C ALA A 148 -25.88 -33.08 -3.96
N ILE A 149 -24.82 -32.29 -4.15
CA ILE A 149 -23.57 -32.40 -3.37
C ILE A 149 -23.84 -32.17 -1.89
N GLN A 150 -24.67 -31.18 -1.55
CA GLN A 150 -25.05 -30.89 -0.16
C GLN A 150 -25.83 -32.06 0.47
N VAL A 151 -26.79 -32.65 -0.25
CA VAL A 151 -27.56 -33.82 0.21
C VAL A 151 -26.65 -35.04 0.36
N TYR A 152 -25.75 -35.29 -0.60
CA TYR A 152 -24.81 -36.42 -0.55
C TYR A 152 -23.83 -36.30 0.62
N LEU A 153 -23.25 -35.11 0.84
CA LEU A 153 -22.40 -34.87 1.99
C LEU A 153 -23.20 -35.06 3.28
N TYR A 154 -24.41 -34.52 3.36
CA TYR A 154 -25.27 -34.68 4.53
C TYR A 154 -25.59 -36.16 4.78
N SER A 155 -25.99 -36.96 3.79
CA SER A 155 -26.26 -38.39 3.97
C SER A 155 -25.01 -39.19 4.33
N ALA A 156 -23.88 -38.94 3.67
CA ALA A 156 -22.61 -39.60 3.96
C ALA A 156 -22.08 -39.25 5.37
N PHE A 157 -22.30 -38.01 5.83
CA PHE A 157 -22.03 -37.62 7.21
C PHE A 157 -23.05 -38.22 8.20
N TYR A 158 -24.33 -38.38 7.86
CA TYR A 158 -25.29 -39.03 8.75
C TYR A 158 -25.00 -40.52 8.92
N ASP A 159 -24.58 -41.22 7.86
CA ASP A 159 -24.25 -42.65 7.91
C ASP A 159 -22.94 -42.96 8.66
N THR A 160 -21.98 -42.00 8.71
CA THR A 160 -20.71 -42.18 9.44
C THR A 160 -20.74 -41.72 10.90
N ASN A 161 -21.85 -41.14 11.38
CA ASN A 161 -21.88 -40.42 12.65
C ASN A 161 -22.86 -41.00 13.67
N HIS A 162 -22.47 -42.13 14.26
CA HIS A 162 -23.04 -42.58 15.53
C HIS A 162 -22.15 -42.27 16.75
N CYS A 163 -21.22 -41.32 16.66
CA CYS A 163 -20.29 -40.97 17.75
C CYS A 163 -20.21 -39.46 17.99
N LYS A 164 -20.38 -39.04 19.25
CA LYS A 164 -20.60 -37.67 19.74
C LYS A 164 -19.61 -36.57 19.29
N GLY A 165 -18.44 -36.91 18.73
CA GLY A 165 -17.43 -35.95 18.25
C GLY A 165 -17.80 -35.22 16.95
N THR A 166 -18.82 -35.69 16.23
CA THR A 166 -19.15 -35.18 14.89
C THR A 166 -20.31 -34.18 14.86
N LEU A 167 -21.05 -34.06 15.95
CA LEU A 167 -22.04 -33.00 16.15
C LEU A 167 -21.41 -31.60 16.19
N GLN A 168 -20.16 -31.46 16.66
CA GLN A 168 -19.43 -30.19 16.59
C GLN A 168 -19.03 -29.82 15.14
N LYS A 169 -18.69 -30.79 14.30
CA LYS A 169 -18.39 -30.56 12.88
C LYS A 169 -19.63 -30.17 12.08
N ILE A 170 -20.78 -30.77 12.37
CA ILE A 170 -22.07 -30.43 11.73
C ILE A 170 -22.48 -28.98 12.06
N LYS A 171 -22.33 -28.55 13.33
CA LYS A 171 -22.57 -27.13 13.71
C LYS A 171 -21.66 -26.15 12.97
N PHE A 172 -20.40 -26.52 12.73
CA PHE A 172 -19.44 -25.68 11.98
C PHE A 172 -19.82 -25.56 10.49
N LEU A 173 -20.30 -26.66 9.87
CA LEU A 173 -20.75 -26.65 8.48
C LEU A 173 -22.08 -25.90 8.31
N GLN A 174 -23.01 -25.99 9.25
CA GLN A 174 -24.23 -25.17 9.24
C GLN A 174 -23.93 -23.67 9.33
N TYR A 175 -22.93 -23.28 10.14
CA TYR A 175 -22.48 -21.88 10.23
C TYR A 175 -21.90 -21.39 8.89
N LEU A 176 -21.13 -22.22 8.20
CA LEU A 176 -20.61 -21.87 6.87
C LEU A 176 -21.73 -21.75 5.83
N VAL A 177 -22.74 -22.62 5.85
CA VAL A 177 -23.87 -22.52 4.90
C VAL A 177 -24.67 -21.22 5.09
N VAL A 178 -24.88 -20.78 6.33
CA VAL A 178 -25.57 -19.50 6.62
C VAL A 178 -24.71 -18.28 6.28
N ALA A 179 -23.38 -18.37 6.45
CA ALA A 179 -22.48 -17.25 6.20
C ALA A 179 -22.25 -16.94 4.70
N TYR A 180 -22.64 -17.83 3.78
CA TYR A 180 -22.41 -17.71 2.33
C TYR A 180 -23.71 -17.62 1.49
N GLN A 181 -24.88 -17.39 2.11
CA GLN A 181 -26.13 -16.97 1.45
C GLN A 181 -26.20 -15.44 1.35
#